data_AF-A0A520V8G8-F1
#
_entry.id   AF-A0A520V8G8-F1
#
_cell.length_a   1.000
_cell.length_b   1.000
_cell.length_c   1.000
_cell.angle_alpha   90.00
_cell.angle_beta   90.00
_cell.angle_gamma   90.00
#
_symmetry.space_group_name_H-M   'P 1'
#
loop_
_entity.id
_entity.type
_entity.pdbx_description
1 polymer ?
#
loop_
_entity_poly.entity_id
_entity_poly.type
_entity_poly.pdbx_seq_one_letter_code
_entity_poly.pdbx_strand_id
1 'polypeptide(L)'
;MWKTVLFLIFTLILVPIITFKFDVALTDLQYTTLITLLYVYGIAAGLCFIVSTITNNFSQVDKVWSIIPAPYTWIVAYQSDFEPRIVLMACLVTFWAIRLSYNFARRGGYSWKFWTGVEDYRWPILRAKPEFQAPWKWISFNFFFISGYQMGLILLFTLPALKAMESNIPLGIYDYILAIIFIAFVIMEYIADNQQYYYQEEKYRQIKEGEVDNFYKVGFTHTGLWAYMRHPNYTAEQSVWIVFYLFSIVAT
;
A
#
# COMPACT_ATOMS: atom_id res chain seq x y z
N MET A 1 -4.35 -27.89 -2.64
CA MET A 1 -5.25 -26.72 -2.81
C MET A 1 -6.33 -26.62 -1.74
N TRP A 2 -7.11 -27.67 -1.43
CA TRP A 2 -8.21 -27.55 -0.44
C TRP A 2 -7.78 -27.12 0.97
N LYS A 3 -6.64 -27.62 1.49
CA LYS A 3 -6.08 -27.17 2.76
C LYS A 3 -5.81 -25.66 2.78
N THR A 4 -5.28 -25.11 1.69
CA THR A 4 -5.03 -23.67 1.52
C THR A 4 -6.34 -22.89 1.48
N VAL A 5 -7.35 -23.39 0.76
CA VAL A 5 -8.68 -22.76 0.71
C VAL A 5 -9.32 -22.73 2.09
N LEU A 6 -9.33 -23.85 2.81
CA LEU A 6 -9.85 -23.91 4.18
C LEU A 6 -9.10 -22.98 5.13
N PHE A 7 -7.77 -22.94 5.03
CA PHE A 7 -6.95 -22.03 5.81
C PHE A 7 -7.31 -20.57 5.52
N LEU A 8 -7.42 -20.19 4.25
CA LEU A 8 -7.81 -18.83 3.86
C LEU A 8 -9.24 -18.47 4.31
N ILE A 9 -10.21 -19.38 4.19
CA ILE A 9 -11.57 -19.17 4.71
C ILE A 9 -11.51 -18.95 6.22
N PHE A 10 -10.74 -19.77 6.95
CA PHE A 10 -10.59 -19.61 8.38
C PHE A 10 -9.96 -18.25 8.74
N THR A 11 -8.83 -17.90 8.12
CA THR A 11 -8.09 -16.68 8.49
C THR A 11 -8.70 -15.39 7.95
N LEU A 12 -9.31 -15.39 6.76
CA LEU A 12 -9.82 -14.17 6.10
C LEU A 12 -11.32 -13.95 6.32
N ILE A 13 -12.07 -14.97 6.76
CA ILE A 13 -13.52 -14.86 6.97
C ILE A 13 -13.87 -15.17 8.42
N LEU A 14 -13.55 -16.38 8.91
CA LEU A 14 -13.99 -16.80 10.24
C LEU A 14 -13.34 -15.98 11.36
N VAL A 15 -12.01 -15.81 11.32
CA VAL A 15 -11.30 -15.03 12.35
C VAL A 15 -11.81 -13.58 12.41
N PRO A 16 -11.90 -12.81 11.30
CA PRO A 16 -12.46 -11.46 11.35
C PRO A 16 -13.90 -11.40 11.86
N ILE A 17 -14.78 -12.34 11.49
CA ILE A 17 -16.16 -12.37 11.98
C ILE A 17 -16.19 -12.65 13.48
N ILE A 18 -15.39 -13.60 13.97
CA ILE A 18 -15.29 -13.92 15.39
C ILE A 18 -14.76 -12.69 16.14
N THR A 19 -13.65 -12.11 15.71
CA THR A 19 -13.09 -10.90 16.33
C THR A 19 -14.12 -9.77 16.34
N PHE A 20 -14.80 -9.50 15.23
CA PHE A 20 -15.82 -8.44 15.19
C PHE A 20 -17.01 -8.69 16.13
N LYS A 21 -17.39 -9.94 16.37
CA LYS A 21 -18.53 -10.29 17.24
C LYS A 21 -18.18 -10.37 18.72
N PHE A 22 -16.94 -10.71 19.05
CA PHE A 22 -16.53 -11.03 20.42
C PHE A 22 -15.48 -10.08 21.00
N ASP A 23 -14.88 -9.22 20.19
CA ASP A 23 -14.00 -8.15 20.65
C ASP A 23 -14.81 -6.93 21.12
N VAL A 24 -14.11 -5.98 21.75
CA VAL A 24 -14.68 -4.71 22.20
C VAL A 24 -15.25 -3.96 20.99
N ALA A 25 -16.55 -3.65 21.05
CA ALA A 25 -17.22 -2.86 20.04
C ALA A 25 -16.53 -1.51 19.85
N LEU A 26 -16.59 -0.98 18.62
CA LEU A 26 -16.12 0.37 18.34
C LEU A 26 -16.92 1.37 19.19
N THR A 27 -16.22 2.38 19.71
CA THR A 27 -16.88 3.53 20.32
C THR A 27 -17.66 4.33 19.27
N ASP A 28 -18.52 5.24 19.71
CA ASP A 28 -19.25 6.13 18.80
C ASP A 28 -18.29 6.98 17.94
N LEU A 29 -17.17 7.43 18.50
CA LEU A 29 -16.15 8.20 17.79
C LEU A 29 -15.43 7.34 16.75
N GLN A 30 -15.00 6.13 17.11
CA GLN A 30 -14.39 5.20 16.17
C GLN A 30 -15.36 4.80 15.05
N TYR A 31 -16.63 4.56 15.38
CA TYR A 31 -17.64 4.22 14.39
C TYR A 31 -17.86 5.36 13.39
N THR A 32 -18.08 6.58 13.87
CA THR A 32 -18.28 7.76 13.01
C THR A 32 -17.03 8.09 12.18
N THR A 33 -15.84 7.90 12.75
CA THR A 33 -14.57 8.02 12.02
C THR A 33 -14.47 6.97 10.91
N LEU A 34 -14.78 5.70 11.21
CA LEU A 34 -14.77 4.62 10.23
C LEU A 34 -15.74 4.90 9.07
N ILE A 35 -16.95 5.39 9.36
CA ILE A 35 -17.90 5.80 8.32
C ILE A 35 -17.32 6.89 7.43
N THR A 36 -16.65 7.89 8.01
CA THR A 36 -15.95 8.94 7.24
C THR A 36 -14.88 8.35 6.31
N LEU A 37 -14.05 7.44 6.82
CA LEU A 37 -13.03 6.75 6.03
C LEU A 37 -13.65 5.90 4.91
N LEU A 38 -14.78 5.22 5.17
CA LEU A 38 -15.52 4.45 4.18
C LEU A 38 -16.10 5.32 3.07
N TYR A 39 -16.55 6.55 3.37
CA TYR A 39 -16.94 7.51 2.35
C TYR A 39 -15.77 7.91 1.47
N VAL A 40 -14.62 8.25 2.06
CA VAL A 40 -13.41 8.61 1.31
C VAL A 40 -12.94 7.44 0.44
N TYR A 41 -12.95 6.21 0.98
CA TYR A 41 -12.71 4.97 0.22
C TYR A 41 -13.68 4.82 -0.95
N GLY A 42 -15.00 4.92 -0.71
CA GLY A 42 -16.01 4.73 -1.75
C GLY A 42 -15.89 5.74 -2.88
N ILE A 43 -15.63 7.01 -2.55
CA ILE A 43 -15.38 8.07 -3.52
C ILE A 43 -14.11 7.78 -4.32
N ALA A 44 -12.99 7.48 -3.65
CA ALA A 44 -11.72 7.22 -4.33
C ALA A 44 -11.76 5.97 -5.22
N ALA A 45 -12.38 4.88 -4.75
CA ALA A 45 -12.59 3.67 -5.53
C ALA A 45 -13.52 3.91 -6.73
N GLY A 46 -14.60 4.68 -6.54
CA GLY A 46 -15.50 5.08 -7.62
C GLY A 46 -14.80 5.93 -8.68
N LEU A 47 -13.97 6.89 -8.27
CA LEU A 47 -13.15 7.70 -9.18
C LEU A 47 -12.14 6.83 -9.93
N CYS A 48 -11.43 5.93 -9.25
CA CYS A 48 -10.50 5.00 -9.91
C CYS A 48 -11.21 4.14 -10.95
N PHE A 49 -12.40 3.62 -10.64
CA PHE A 49 -13.20 2.82 -11.56
C PHE A 49 -13.67 3.61 -12.78
N ILE A 50 -14.24 4.81 -12.56
CA ILE A 50 -14.75 5.66 -13.63
C ILE A 50 -13.60 6.09 -14.55
N VAL A 51 -12.52 6.62 -13.98
CA VAL A 51 -11.37 7.12 -14.73
C VAL A 51 -10.68 5.99 -15.49
N SER A 52 -10.45 4.83 -14.86
CA SER A 52 -9.83 3.69 -15.54
C SER A 52 -10.67 3.19 -16.71
N THR A 53 -11.99 3.15 -16.55
CA THR A 53 -12.92 2.70 -17.61
C THR A 53 -12.95 3.68 -18.77
N ILE A 54 -12.98 4.99 -18.51
CA ILE A 54 -12.99 6.02 -19.57
C ILE A 54 -11.66 6.09 -20.31
N THR A 55 -10.55 5.98 -19.58
CA THR A 55 -9.19 6.18 -20.14
C THR A 55 -8.54 4.90 -20.65
N ASN A 56 -9.16 3.74 -20.39
CA ASN A 56 -8.63 2.41 -20.66
C ASN A 56 -7.23 2.19 -20.03
N ASN A 57 -6.99 2.81 -18.88
CA ASN A 57 -5.77 2.68 -18.09
C ASN A 57 -6.15 2.26 -16.67
N PHE A 58 -5.89 1.00 -16.32
CA PHE A 58 -6.33 0.37 -15.07
C PHE A 58 -5.35 0.55 -13.91
N SER A 59 -4.30 1.36 -14.09
CA SER A 59 -3.33 1.73 -13.06
C SER A 59 -3.72 2.99 -12.27
N GLN A 60 -5.00 3.38 -12.26
CA GLN A 60 -5.44 4.54 -11.47
C GLN A 60 -5.29 4.30 -9.96
N VAL A 61 -5.55 3.07 -9.50
CA VAL A 61 -5.32 2.70 -8.10
C VAL A 61 -3.83 2.77 -7.75
N ASP A 62 -2.95 2.31 -8.65
CA ASP A 62 -1.50 2.35 -8.44
C ASP A 62 -1.01 3.78 -8.16
N LYS A 63 -1.60 4.80 -8.81
CA LYS A 63 -1.28 6.22 -8.60
C LYS A 63 -1.75 6.76 -7.26
N VAL A 64 -2.87 6.26 -6.76
CA VAL A 64 -3.51 6.71 -5.51
C VAL A 64 -2.95 5.93 -4.31
N TRP A 65 -2.44 4.72 -4.52
CA TRP A 65 -1.95 3.80 -3.51
C TRP A 65 -0.96 4.43 -2.54
N SER A 66 0.01 5.17 -3.06
CA SER A 66 1.04 5.82 -2.23
C SER A 66 0.59 7.12 -1.59
N ILE A 67 -0.59 7.65 -1.96
CA ILE A 67 -1.06 8.97 -1.53
C ILE A 67 -2.12 8.82 -0.45
N ILE A 68 -3.16 8.02 -0.70
CA ILE A 68 -4.38 7.98 0.12
C ILE A 68 -4.21 7.49 1.57
N PRO A 69 -3.19 6.69 1.95
CA PRO A 69 -2.96 6.36 3.35
C PRO A 69 -2.74 7.59 4.24
N ALA A 70 -2.05 8.62 3.73
CA ALA A 70 -1.80 9.83 4.51
C ALA A 70 -3.11 10.58 4.85
N PRO A 71 -4.00 10.93 3.89
CA PRO A 71 -5.34 11.43 4.17
C PRO A 71 -6.13 10.58 5.18
N TYR A 72 -6.11 9.25 5.08
CA TYR A 72 -6.80 8.40 6.06
C TYR A 72 -6.28 8.63 7.48
N THR A 73 -4.97 8.57 7.68
CA THR A 73 -4.38 8.79 9.01
C THR A 73 -4.56 10.21 9.54
N TRP A 74 -4.55 11.23 8.67
CA TRP A 74 -4.82 12.62 9.08
C TRP A 74 -6.30 12.89 9.40
N ILE A 75 -7.23 12.19 8.74
CA ILE A 75 -8.65 12.23 9.12
C ILE A 75 -8.83 11.65 10.53
N VAL A 76 -8.17 10.54 10.84
CA VAL A 76 -8.19 9.97 12.20
C VAL A 76 -7.57 10.94 13.19
N ALA A 77 -6.42 11.56 12.86
CA ALA A 77 -5.77 12.56 13.70
C ALA A 77 -6.72 13.72 14.03
N TYR A 78 -7.39 14.27 13.02
CA TYR A 78 -8.36 15.34 13.21
C TYR A 78 -9.54 14.93 14.10
N GLN A 79 -10.10 13.72 13.90
CA GLN A 79 -11.23 13.24 14.70
C GLN A 79 -10.84 12.89 16.14
N SER A 80 -9.58 12.53 16.39
CA SER A 80 -9.02 12.33 17.72
C SER A 80 -8.58 13.62 18.44
N ASP A 81 -8.95 14.81 17.92
CA ASP A 81 -8.47 16.11 18.41
C ASP A 81 -6.94 16.21 18.44
N PHE A 82 -6.30 15.70 17.38
CA PHE A 82 -4.85 15.65 17.21
C PHE A 82 -4.12 14.95 18.36
N GLU A 83 -4.66 13.82 18.82
CA GLU A 83 -3.99 12.97 19.81
C GLU A 83 -2.52 12.71 19.38
N PRO A 84 -1.53 12.94 20.28
CA PRO A 84 -0.11 12.91 19.93
C PRO A 84 0.40 11.63 19.23
N ARG A 85 -0.07 10.45 19.62
CA ARG A 85 0.31 9.18 18.99
C ARG A 85 -0.28 9.06 17.59
N ILE A 86 -1.53 9.45 17.38
CA ILE A 86 -2.13 9.47 16.04
C ILE A 86 -1.42 10.48 15.13
N VAL A 87 -1.04 11.64 15.65
CA VAL A 87 -0.24 12.62 14.89
C VAL A 87 1.13 12.03 14.50
N LEU A 88 1.80 11.33 15.42
CA LEU A 88 3.05 10.61 15.12
C LEU A 88 2.83 9.57 14.01
N MET A 89 1.80 8.73 14.12
CA MET A 89 1.44 7.73 13.11
C MET A 89 1.16 8.37 11.74
N ALA A 90 0.41 9.48 11.70
CA ALA A 90 0.11 10.21 10.47
C ALA A 90 1.36 10.82 9.82
N CYS A 91 2.28 11.37 10.62
CA CYS A 91 3.58 11.85 10.15
C CYS A 91 4.43 10.72 9.55
N LEU A 92 4.49 9.55 10.20
CA LEU A 92 5.22 8.38 9.71
C LEU A 92 4.65 7.88 8.38
N VAL A 93 3.32 7.77 8.27
CA VAL A 93 2.65 7.38 7.02
C VAL A 93 2.85 8.43 5.94
N THR A 94 2.87 9.72 6.29
CA THR A 94 3.18 10.79 5.33
C THR A 94 4.61 10.67 4.81
N PHE A 95 5.58 10.37 5.66
CA PHE A 95 6.97 10.14 5.25
C PHE A 95 7.09 8.94 4.30
N TRP A 96 6.44 7.81 4.64
CA TRP A 96 6.34 6.64 3.77
C TRP A 96 5.67 6.98 2.42
N ALA A 97 4.58 7.75 2.44
CA ALA A 97 3.80 8.14 1.28
C ALA A 97 4.59 9.02 0.32
N ILE A 98 5.34 10.00 0.84
CA ILE A 98 6.25 10.86 0.05
C ILE A 98 7.31 9.99 -0.64
N ARG A 99 7.96 9.09 0.11
CA ARG A 99 8.99 8.19 -0.43
C ARG A 99 8.45 7.29 -1.54
N LEU A 100 7.31 6.64 -1.31
CA LEU A 100 6.73 5.73 -2.30
C LEU A 100 6.24 6.49 -3.54
N SER A 101 5.59 7.65 -3.34
CA SER A 101 5.16 8.53 -4.42
C SER A 101 6.35 9.03 -5.25
N TYR A 102 7.48 9.37 -4.63
CA TYR A 102 8.71 9.71 -5.35
C TYR A 102 9.24 8.53 -6.18
N ASN A 103 9.30 7.34 -5.61
CA ASN A 103 9.77 6.14 -6.32
C ASN A 103 8.86 5.79 -7.51
N PHE A 104 7.54 5.98 -7.37
CA PHE A 104 6.59 5.79 -8.46
C PHE A 104 6.72 6.90 -9.52
N ALA A 105 6.88 8.16 -9.10
CA ALA A 105 7.06 9.31 -9.98
C ALA A 105 8.27 9.16 -10.91
N ARG A 106 9.45 8.83 -10.35
CA ARG A 106 10.70 8.70 -11.13
C ARG A 106 10.68 7.54 -12.14
N ARG A 107 9.76 6.59 -11.98
CA ARG A 107 9.53 5.48 -12.92
C ARG A 107 8.46 5.81 -13.97
N GLY A 108 7.98 7.05 -14.02
CA GLY A 108 6.97 7.51 -14.98
C GLY A 108 5.52 7.19 -14.57
N GLY A 109 5.27 6.88 -13.29
CA GLY A 109 3.95 6.55 -12.78
C GLY A 109 2.97 7.74 -12.73
N TYR A 110 3.50 8.96 -12.68
CA TYR A 110 2.73 10.20 -12.77
C TYR A 110 3.00 10.97 -14.05
N SER A 111 1.96 11.58 -14.60
CA SER A 111 2.03 12.49 -15.74
C SER A 111 1.20 13.74 -15.46
N TRP A 112 1.49 14.84 -16.15
CA TRP A 112 0.77 16.12 -16.01
C TRP A 112 -0.76 15.95 -16.02
N LYS A 113 -1.27 15.17 -16.99
CA LYS A 113 -2.63 14.65 -16.92
C LYS A 113 -2.62 13.45 -15.98
N PHE A 114 -3.10 13.60 -14.75
CA PHE A 114 -3.00 12.56 -13.72
C PHE A 114 -3.56 11.20 -14.16
N TRP A 115 -4.60 11.20 -15.00
CA TRP A 115 -5.25 9.98 -15.50
C TRP A 115 -4.52 9.29 -16.66
N THR A 116 -3.53 9.92 -17.28
CA THR A 116 -2.71 9.31 -18.35
C THR A 116 -1.44 8.68 -17.80
N GLY A 117 -0.57 8.11 -18.65
CA GLY A 117 0.69 7.48 -18.24
C GLY A 117 0.78 6.02 -18.66
N VAL A 118 1.87 5.38 -18.27
CA VAL A 118 2.12 3.97 -18.59
C VAL A 118 1.26 3.10 -17.67
N GLU A 119 0.46 2.24 -18.26
CA GLU A 119 -0.27 1.21 -17.53
C GLU A 119 0.69 0.11 -17.06
N ASP A 120 0.46 -0.42 -15.86
CA ASP A 120 1.21 -1.58 -15.37
C ASP A 120 1.06 -2.76 -16.34
N TYR A 121 2.21 -3.35 -16.71
CA TYR A 121 2.31 -4.44 -17.68
C TYR A 121 1.45 -5.68 -17.32
N ARG A 122 1.07 -5.85 -16.05
CA ARG A 122 0.21 -6.95 -15.58
C ARG A 122 -1.21 -6.85 -16.14
N TRP A 123 -1.73 -5.64 -16.34
CA TRP A 123 -3.12 -5.45 -16.79
C TRP A 123 -3.33 -5.92 -18.24
N PRO A 124 -2.47 -5.56 -19.22
CA PRO A 124 -2.54 -6.13 -20.57
C PRO A 124 -2.44 -7.67 -20.58
N ILE A 125 -1.54 -8.24 -19.77
CA ILE A 125 -1.38 -9.70 -19.67
C ILE A 125 -2.65 -10.36 -19.14
N LEU A 126 -3.29 -9.78 -18.12
CA LEU A 126 -4.56 -10.29 -17.59
C LEU A 126 -5.70 -10.12 -18.60
N ARG A 127 -5.81 -8.97 -19.27
CA ARG A 127 -6.81 -8.74 -20.32
C ARG A 127 -6.71 -9.75 -21.45
N ALA A 128 -5.49 -10.16 -21.83
CA ALA A 128 -5.26 -11.12 -22.90
C ALA A 128 -5.76 -12.54 -22.56
N LYS A 129 -6.06 -12.85 -21.30
CA LYS A 129 -6.54 -14.18 -20.92
C LYS A 129 -8.01 -14.41 -21.33
N PRO A 130 -8.40 -15.62 -21.77
CA PRO A 130 -9.77 -15.91 -22.24
C PRO A 130 -10.87 -15.56 -21.24
N GLU A 131 -10.59 -15.65 -19.94
CA GLU A 131 -11.52 -15.37 -18.86
C GLU A 131 -11.93 -13.89 -18.80
N PHE A 132 -11.11 -12.98 -19.34
CA PHE A 132 -11.32 -11.54 -19.28
C PHE A 132 -11.65 -10.90 -20.63
N GLN A 133 -11.76 -11.69 -21.70
CA GLN A 133 -12.04 -11.18 -23.06
C GLN A 133 -13.44 -10.56 -23.21
N ALA A 134 -14.43 -11.05 -22.45
CA ALA A 134 -15.78 -10.48 -22.50
C ALA A 134 -15.79 -9.12 -21.78
N PRO A 135 -16.28 -8.02 -22.42
CA PRO A 135 -16.20 -6.68 -21.84
C PRO A 135 -16.82 -6.56 -20.45
N TRP A 136 -17.97 -7.21 -20.21
CA TRP A 136 -18.63 -7.19 -18.91
C TRP A 136 -17.83 -7.89 -17.81
N LYS A 137 -17.05 -8.93 -18.15
CA LYS A 137 -16.15 -9.61 -17.19
C LYS A 137 -15.00 -8.70 -16.80
N TRP A 138 -14.40 -8.01 -17.77
CA TRP A 138 -13.33 -7.06 -17.51
C TRP A 138 -13.82 -5.84 -16.70
N ILE A 139 -14.98 -5.28 -17.04
CA ILE A 139 -15.57 -4.17 -16.29
C ILE A 139 -15.90 -4.60 -14.85
N SER A 140 -16.47 -5.79 -14.67
CA SER A 140 -16.76 -6.34 -13.34
C SER A 140 -15.47 -6.59 -12.55
N PHE A 141 -14.42 -7.12 -13.19
CA PHE A 141 -13.11 -7.30 -12.58
C PHE A 141 -12.49 -5.95 -12.18
N ASN A 142 -12.61 -4.93 -13.02
CA ASN A 142 -12.18 -3.58 -12.66
C ASN A 142 -12.94 -3.05 -11.45
N PHE A 143 -14.27 -3.17 -11.44
CA PHE A 143 -15.10 -2.65 -10.36
C PHE A 143 -14.80 -3.33 -9.03
N PHE A 144 -14.89 -4.67 -8.98
CA PHE A 144 -14.78 -5.42 -7.72
C PHE A 144 -13.33 -5.60 -7.27
N PHE A 145 -12.41 -5.93 -8.19
CA PHE A 145 -11.05 -6.31 -7.83
C PHE A 145 -10.08 -5.13 -7.92
N ILE A 146 -9.93 -4.53 -9.10
CA ILE A 146 -8.93 -3.48 -9.32
C ILE A 146 -9.27 -2.26 -8.46
N SER A 147 -10.48 -1.73 -8.59
CA SER A 147 -10.88 -0.49 -7.93
C SER A 147 -11.39 -0.72 -6.51
N GLY A 148 -12.31 -1.66 -6.30
CA GLY A 148 -12.90 -1.94 -4.99
C GLY A 148 -11.93 -2.60 -4.01
N TYR A 149 -11.51 -3.83 -4.30
CA TYR A 149 -10.70 -4.63 -3.39
C TYR A 149 -9.33 -4.00 -3.08
N GLN A 150 -8.59 -3.52 -4.09
CA GLN A 150 -7.26 -2.92 -3.83
C GLN A 150 -7.38 -1.63 -2.99
N MET A 151 -8.37 -0.77 -3.25
CA MET A 151 -8.62 0.41 -2.41
C MET A 151 -9.08 0.03 -1.00
N GLY A 152 -9.88 -1.03 -0.88
CA GLY A 152 -10.28 -1.60 0.41
C GLY A 152 -9.08 -2.10 1.21
N LEU A 153 -8.13 -2.80 0.58
CA LEU A 153 -6.88 -3.21 1.23
C LEU A 153 -6.09 -2.00 1.73
N ILE A 154 -6.06 -0.90 0.96
CA ILE A 154 -5.39 0.34 1.39
C ILE A 154 -6.00 0.89 2.67
N LEU A 155 -7.33 0.96 2.73
CA LEU A 155 -8.00 1.38 3.96
C LEU A 155 -7.68 0.42 5.12
N LEU A 156 -7.78 -0.89 4.91
CA LEU A 156 -7.63 -1.90 5.97
C LEU A 156 -6.29 -1.82 6.70
N PHE A 157 -5.17 -1.64 5.99
CA PHE A 157 -3.87 -1.56 6.68
C PHE A 157 -3.66 -0.24 7.43
N THR A 158 -4.49 0.78 7.20
CA THR A 158 -4.47 2.05 7.95
C THR A 158 -5.37 2.05 9.19
N LEU A 159 -6.28 1.08 9.32
CA LEU A 159 -7.20 0.97 10.46
C LEU A 159 -6.56 0.79 11.84
N PRO A 160 -5.29 0.36 12.02
CA PRO A 160 -4.65 0.44 13.33
C PRO A 160 -4.65 1.85 13.94
N ALA A 161 -4.60 2.91 13.12
CA ALA A 161 -4.75 4.29 13.61
C ALA A 161 -6.13 4.53 14.23
N LEU A 162 -7.19 4.02 13.60
CA LEU A 162 -8.56 4.09 14.13
C LEU A 162 -8.64 3.42 15.50
N LYS A 163 -8.02 2.25 15.67
CA LYS A 163 -8.06 1.54 16.95
C LYS A 163 -7.28 2.28 18.06
N ALA A 164 -6.19 2.95 17.70
CA ALA A 164 -5.35 3.69 18.64
C ALA A 164 -5.93 5.06 19.05
N MET A 165 -6.98 5.56 18.37
CA MET A 165 -7.36 6.98 18.40
C MET A 165 -7.94 7.50 19.72
N GLU A 166 -8.37 6.60 20.61
CA GLU A 166 -8.92 6.93 21.94
C GLU A 166 -8.08 6.30 23.06
N SER A 167 -6.77 6.18 22.84
CA SER A 167 -5.88 5.65 23.87
C SER A 167 -5.90 6.55 25.12
N ASN A 168 -6.17 5.94 26.27
CA ASN A 168 -5.97 6.59 27.57
C ASN A 168 -4.50 6.52 28.03
N ILE A 169 -3.63 5.87 27.25
CA ILE A 169 -2.21 5.71 27.53
C ILE A 169 -1.46 6.84 26.82
N PRO A 170 -0.80 7.75 27.56
CA PRO A 170 0.00 8.81 26.95
C PRO A 170 1.10 8.26 26.04
N LEU A 171 1.51 9.08 25.07
CA LEU A 171 2.65 8.78 24.20
C LEU A 171 3.89 8.43 25.03
N GLY A 172 4.44 7.24 24.80
CA GLY A 172 5.51 6.66 25.62
C GLY A 172 6.77 6.30 24.83
N ILE A 173 7.76 5.73 25.55
CA ILE A 173 9.03 5.31 24.96
C ILE A 173 8.87 4.28 23.84
N TYR A 174 7.89 3.38 23.96
CA TYR A 174 7.64 2.34 22.97
C TYR A 174 7.13 2.93 21.65
N ASP A 175 6.36 4.01 21.66
CA ASP A 175 5.92 4.70 20.44
C ASP A 175 7.12 5.27 19.67
N TYR A 176 8.10 5.85 20.37
CA TYR A 176 9.32 6.34 19.75
C TYR A 176 10.21 5.22 19.21
N ILE A 177 10.32 4.10 19.93
CA ILE A 177 11.04 2.91 19.43
C ILE A 177 10.38 2.39 18.15
N LEU A 178 9.05 2.24 18.14
CA LEU A 178 8.31 1.83 16.95
C LEU A 178 8.49 2.83 15.80
N ALA A 179 8.48 4.14 16.07
CA ALA A 179 8.72 5.17 15.06
C ALA A 179 10.12 5.06 14.45
N ILE A 180 11.16 4.83 15.26
CA ILE A 180 12.54 4.64 14.78
C ILE A 180 12.62 3.39 13.91
N ILE A 181 12.02 2.27 14.33
CA ILE A 181 12.00 1.03 13.56
C ILE A 181 11.24 1.23 12.23
N PHE A 182 10.11 1.92 12.26
CA PHE A 182 9.34 2.26 11.06
C PHE A 182 10.19 3.06 10.07
N ILE A 183 10.85 4.12 10.53
CA ILE A 183 11.74 4.94 9.69
C ILE A 183 12.91 4.10 9.15
N ALA A 184 13.50 3.22 9.97
CA ALA A 184 14.57 2.34 9.52
C ALA A 184 14.13 1.42 8.37
N PHE A 185 12.91 0.88 8.43
CA PHE A 185 12.35 0.11 7.32
C PHE A 185 12.08 0.97 6.08
N VAL A 186 11.53 2.18 6.22
CA VAL A 186 11.36 3.09 5.06
C VAL A 186 12.71 3.44 4.41
N ILE A 187 13.76 3.62 5.21
CA ILE A 187 15.13 3.84 4.70
C ILE A 187 15.64 2.59 3.98
N MET A 188 15.43 1.39 4.54
CA MET A 188 15.80 0.13 3.90
C MET A 188 15.09 -0.04 2.54
N GLU A 189 13.80 0.27 2.46
CA GLU A 189 13.05 0.28 1.19
C GLU A 189 13.66 1.26 0.19
N TYR A 190 13.95 2.48 0.62
CA TYR A 190 14.57 3.50 -0.22
C TYR A 190 15.92 3.03 -0.77
N ILE A 191 16.77 2.43 0.05
CA ILE A 191 18.08 1.89 -0.38
C ILE A 191 17.87 0.75 -1.39
N ALA A 192 16.98 -0.20 -1.09
CA ALA A 192 16.70 -1.34 -1.96
C ALA A 192 16.17 -0.91 -3.34
N ASP A 193 15.22 0.03 -3.38
CA ASP A 193 14.65 0.57 -4.62
C ASP A 193 15.69 1.35 -5.42
N ASN A 194 16.59 2.10 -4.78
CA ASN A 194 17.69 2.79 -5.46
C ASN A 194 18.71 1.81 -6.06
N GLN A 195 19.13 0.79 -5.31
CA GLN A 195 20.03 -0.26 -5.82
C GLN A 195 19.47 -0.93 -7.07
N GLN A 196 18.16 -1.24 -7.06
CA GLN A 196 17.50 -1.82 -8.22
C GLN A 196 17.36 -0.81 -9.37
N TYR A 197 17.01 0.44 -9.07
CA TYR A 197 16.85 1.49 -10.09
C TYR A 197 18.16 1.73 -10.85
N TYR A 198 19.28 1.96 -10.14
CA TYR A 198 20.58 2.18 -10.79
C TYR A 198 21.04 0.98 -11.61
N TYR A 199 20.82 -0.24 -11.10
CA TYR A 199 21.13 -1.44 -11.86
C TYR A 199 20.34 -1.52 -13.18
N GLN A 200 19.04 -1.23 -13.15
CA GLN A 200 18.19 -1.31 -14.33
C GLN A 200 18.50 -0.19 -15.34
N GLU A 201 18.70 1.05 -14.89
CA GLU A 201 19.08 2.17 -15.76
C GLU A 201 20.37 1.89 -16.51
N GLU A 202 21.40 1.41 -15.81
CA GLU A 202 22.69 1.09 -16.42
C GLU A 202 22.59 -0.11 -17.37
N LYS A 203 21.85 -1.17 -16.99
CA LYS A 203 21.56 -2.29 -17.89
C LYS A 203 20.87 -1.81 -19.18
N TYR A 204 19.87 -0.93 -19.08
CA TYR A 204 19.15 -0.43 -20.25
C TYR A 204 19.99 0.52 -21.11
N ARG A 205 20.94 1.27 -20.52
CA ARG A 205 21.95 2.04 -21.26
C ARG A 205 22.82 1.10 -22.11
N GLN A 206 23.37 0.05 -21.50
CA GLN A 206 24.22 -0.93 -22.18
C GLN A 206 23.48 -1.71 -23.28
N ILE A 207 22.22 -2.09 -23.06
CA ILE A 207 21.38 -2.73 -24.08
C ILE A 207 21.24 -1.83 -25.33
N LYS A 208 21.10 -0.51 -25.15
CA LYS A 208 21.01 0.43 -26.28
C LYS A 208 22.34 0.58 -27.03
N GLU A 209 23.46 0.39 -26.35
CA GLU A 209 24.81 0.41 -26.94
C GLU A 209 25.18 -0.90 -27.64
N GLY A 210 24.44 -1.98 -27.38
CA GLY A 210 24.62 -3.29 -28.01
C GLY A 210 25.63 -4.20 -27.32
N GLU A 211 26.33 -3.70 -26.30
CA GLU A 211 27.28 -4.45 -25.49
C GLU A 211 26.87 -4.41 -24.02
N VAL A 212 26.50 -5.57 -23.46
CA VAL A 212 26.09 -5.70 -22.06
C VAL A 212 27.18 -6.45 -21.30
N ASP A 213 27.67 -5.86 -20.21
CA ASP A 213 28.65 -6.48 -19.33
C ASP A 213 28.08 -7.72 -18.64
N ASN A 214 28.96 -8.67 -18.32
CA ASN A 214 28.57 -9.91 -17.63
C ASN A 214 27.86 -9.64 -16.29
N PHE A 215 28.19 -8.53 -15.63
CA PHE A 215 27.52 -8.09 -14.40
C PHE A 215 26.02 -7.84 -14.62
N TYR A 216 25.64 -7.20 -15.74
CA TYR A 216 24.23 -6.85 -16.02
C TYR A 216 23.43 -7.96 -16.71
N LYS A 217 24.12 -8.95 -17.31
CA LYS A 217 23.50 -10.14 -17.92
C LYS A 217 22.71 -11.00 -16.93
N VAL A 218 23.00 -10.89 -15.63
CA VAL A 218 22.20 -11.54 -14.56
C VAL A 218 20.74 -11.08 -14.58
N GLY A 219 20.47 -9.89 -15.13
CA GLY A 219 19.13 -9.35 -15.34
C GLY A 219 18.53 -8.61 -14.14
N PHE A 220 19.05 -8.83 -12.94
CA PHE A 220 18.58 -8.25 -11.68
C PHE A 220 19.74 -7.91 -10.72
N THR A 221 19.55 -6.91 -9.86
CA THR A 221 20.57 -6.52 -8.88
C THR A 221 20.82 -7.65 -7.87
N HIS A 222 22.09 -7.89 -7.55
CA HIS A 222 22.53 -9.02 -6.71
C HIS A 222 23.62 -8.60 -5.71
N THR A 223 23.74 -7.29 -5.47
CA THR A 223 24.70 -6.69 -4.53
C THR A 223 23.96 -5.83 -3.51
N GLY A 224 24.66 -5.38 -2.46
CA GLY A 224 24.05 -4.60 -1.39
C GLY A 224 23.00 -5.40 -0.63
N LEU A 225 21.80 -4.86 -0.44
CA LEU A 225 20.72 -5.56 0.29
C LEU A 225 20.25 -6.82 -0.46
N TRP A 226 20.32 -6.78 -1.79
CA TRP A 226 19.85 -7.86 -2.66
C TRP A 226 20.77 -9.09 -2.68
N ALA A 227 21.99 -8.96 -2.13
CA ALA A 227 22.86 -10.11 -1.88
C ALA A 227 22.40 -10.96 -0.68
N TYR A 228 21.68 -10.35 0.27
CA TYR A 228 21.22 -11.01 1.50
C TYR A 228 19.74 -11.44 1.41
N MET A 229 18.93 -10.71 0.64
CA MET A 229 17.49 -10.93 0.52
C MET A 229 17.04 -10.82 -0.93
N ARG A 230 16.13 -11.70 -1.37
CA ARG A 230 15.61 -11.66 -2.75
C ARG A 230 14.70 -10.46 -3.03
N HIS A 231 14.03 -9.92 -2.02
CA HIS A 231 13.09 -8.79 -2.15
C HIS A 231 13.15 -7.87 -0.92
N PRO A 232 14.28 -7.18 -0.67
CA PRO A 232 14.46 -6.37 0.53
C PRO A 232 13.46 -5.22 0.62
N ASN A 233 13.06 -4.62 -0.52
CA ASN A 233 12.02 -3.59 -0.55
C ASN A 233 10.65 -4.15 -0.13
N TYR A 234 10.25 -5.32 -0.62
CA TYR A 234 8.99 -5.94 -0.22
C TYR A 234 8.98 -6.34 1.26
N THR A 235 10.08 -6.92 1.76
CA THR A 235 10.22 -7.26 3.18
C THR A 235 10.07 -6.02 4.06
N ALA A 236 10.74 -4.92 3.69
CA ALA A 236 10.67 -3.69 4.45
C ALA A 236 9.26 -3.04 4.37
N GLU A 237 8.61 -3.01 3.20
CA GLU A 237 7.21 -2.55 3.05
C GLU A 237 6.25 -3.34 3.94
N GLN A 238 6.33 -4.68 3.97
CA GLN A 238 5.50 -5.48 4.87
C GLN A 238 5.80 -5.18 6.35
N SER A 239 7.07 -4.98 6.67
CA SER A 239 7.50 -4.68 8.05
C SER A 239 7.02 -3.31 8.52
N VAL A 240 7.00 -2.30 7.65
CA VAL A 240 6.43 -0.97 7.91
C VAL A 240 5.00 -1.09 8.44
N TRP A 241 4.14 -1.84 7.74
CA TRP A 241 2.73 -1.97 8.13
C TRP A 241 2.51 -2.89 9.34
N ILE A 242 3.38 -3.87 9.57
CA ILE A 242 3.39 -4.64 10.83
C ILE A 242 3.74 -3.72 12.00
N VAL A 243 4.78 -2.90 11.88
CA VAL A 243 5.17 -1.93 12.92
C VAL A 243 4.07 -0.89 13.13
N PHE A 244 3.43 -0.43 12.06
CA PHE A 244 2.27 0.47 12.14
C PHE A 244 1.13 -0.14 12.98
N TYR A 245 0.86 -1.43 12.78
CA TYR A 245 -0.11 -2.16 13.59
C TYR A 245 0.28 -2.23 15.08
N LEU A 246 1.56 -2.37 15.42
CA LEU A 246 2.03 -2.42 16.81
C LEU A 246 1.71 -1.15 17.60
N PHE A 247 1.57 0.02 16.96
CA PHE A 247 1.11 1.23 17.65
C PHE A 247 -0.28 1.06 18.27
N SER A 248 -1.18 0.33 17.59
CA SER A 248 -2.50 0.03 18.17
C SER A 248 -2.44 -0.89 19.37
N ILE A 249 -1.41 -1.75 19.46
CA ILE A 249 -1.19 -2.62 20.63
C ILE A 249 -0.67 -1.80 21.80
N VAL A 250 0.29 -0.90 21.58
CA VAL A 250 0.83 -0.04 22.65
C VAL A 250 -0.23 0.98 23.14
N ALA A 251 -1.27 1.23 22.33
CA ALA A 251 -2.35 2.14 22.64
C ALA A 251 -3.48 1.52 23.46
N THR A 252 -3.52 0.18 23.57
CA THR A 252 -4.57 -0.59 24.27
C THR A 252 -4.00 -1.35 25.45
#